data_AF-A0A2M7KVG7-F1
#
_entry.id   AF-A0A2M7KVG7-F1
#
_cell.length_a   1.000
_cell.length_b   1.000
_cell.length_c   1.000
_cell.angle_alpha   90.00
_cell.angle_beta   90.00
_cell.angle_gamma   90.00
#
_symmetry.space_group_name_H-M   'P 1'
#
loop_
_entity.id
_entity.type
_entity.pdbx_description
1 polymer ?
#
loop_
_entity_poly.entity_id
_entity_poly.type
_entity_poly.pdbx_seq_one_letter_code
_entity_poly.pdbx_strand_id
1 'polypeptide(L)' 'MNERTTLEKIAPTVEEAVAQGLVELNLPAEAVDVEVLDTGSRGLFGVGSRQARVRLTIKETQPPGPEAGSPAPAP' A
#
# COMPACT_ATOMS: atom_id res chain seq x y z
N MET A 1 -0.87 21.57 3.53
CA MET A 1 0.12 20.78 2.79
C MET A 1 -0.30 19.33 2.90
N ASN A 2 -0.93 18.76 1.86
CA ASN A 2 -1.20 17.32 1.80
C ASN A 2 0.03 16.66 1.19
N GLU A 3 1.01 16.44 2.04
CA GLU A 3 2.19 15.66 1.71
C GLU A 3 1.72 14.21 1.71
N ARG A 4 1.30 13.69 0.56
CA ARG A 4 0.95 12.27 0.43
C ARG A 4 2.19 11.46 0.81
N THR A 5 2.23 10.93 2.02
CA THR A 5 3.35 10.12 2.50
C THR A 5 3.35 8.80 1.75
N THR A 6 4.31 8.66 0.84
CA THR A 6 4.59 7.43 0.09
C THR A 6 5.90 6.83 0.56
N LEU A 7 5.93 5.52 0.75
CA LEU A 7 7.08 4.76 1.20
C LEU A 7 7.39 3.64 0.22
N GLU A 8 8.56 3.69 -0.39
CA GLU A 8 9.04 2.63 -1.27
C GLU A 8 9.95 1.67 -0.50
N LYS A 9 9.65 0.37 -0.58
CA LYS A 9 10.42 -0.66 0.10
C LYS A 9 10.90 -1.75 -0.83
N ILE A 10 12.14 -2.18 -0.60
CA ILE A 10 12.84 -3.19 -1.36
C ILE A 10 13.14 -4.36 -0.42
N ALA A 11 12.70 -5.56 -0.77
CA ALA A 11 12.93 -6.75 0.05
C ALA A 11 13.09 -8.00 -0.83
N PRO A 12 13.52 -9.15 -0.28
CA PRO A 12 13.69 -10.37 -1.06
C PRO A 12 12.40 -10.86 -1.73
N THR A 13 11.24 -10.57 -1.14
CA THR A 13 9.91 -10.94 -1.65
C THR A 13 8.91 -9.79 -1.46
N VAL A 14 7.82 -9.83 -2.22
CA VAL A 14 6.73 -8.83 -2.11
C VAL A 14 6.15 -8.82 -0.70
N GLU A 15 5.85 -9.99 -0.13
CA GLU A 15 5.29 -10.11 1.22
C GLU A 15 6.19 -9.46 2.28
N GLU A 16 7.50 -9.71 2.23
CA GLU A 16 8.47 -9.08 3.13
C GLU A 16 8.48 -7.56 2.97
N ALA A 17 8.46 -7.07 1.73
CA ALA A 17 8.51 -5.64 1.46
C ALA A 17 7.25 -4.94 1.99
N VAL A 18 6.09 -5.58 1.87
CA VAL A 18 4.82 -5.09 2.40
C VAL A 18 4.84 -5.11 3.92
N ALA A 19 5.19 -6.24 4.54
CA ALA A 19 5.23 -6.36 6.00
C ALA A 19 6.18 -5.33 6.63
N GLN A 20 7.38 -5.18 6.08
CA GLN A 20 8.35 -4.17 6.51
C GLN A 20 7.79 -2.75 6.37
N GLY A 21 7.17 -2.44 5.24
CA GLY A 21 6.58 -1.12 4.99
C GLY A 21 5.42 -0.78 5.94
N LEU A 22 4.56 -1.75 6.24
CA LEU A 22 3.46 -1.59 7.20
C LEU A 22 3.96 -1.33 8.62
N VAL A 23 5.02 -2.04 9.03
CA VAL A 23 5.67 -1.83 10.33
C VAL A 23 6.33 -0.45 10.39
N GLU A 24 6.98 0.00 9.32
CA GLU A 24 7.64 1.31 9.27
C GLU A 24 6.65 2.48 9.32
N LEU A 25 5.51 2.32 8.62
CA LEU A 25 4.42 3.29 8.65
C LEU A 25 3.57 3.18 9.92
N ASN A 26 3.71 2.08 10.67
CA ASN A 26 2.87 1.73 11.82
C ASN A 26 1.36 1.83 11.48
N LEU A 27 1.01 1.37 10.28
CA LEU A 27 -0.35 1.39 9.76
C LEU A 27 -0.77 0.00 9.28
N PRO A 28 -2.06 -0.36 9.38
CA PRO A 28 -2.56 -1.60 8.83
C PRO A 28 -2.66 -1.53 7.30
N ALA A 29 -2.64 -2.70 6.64
CA ALA A 29 -2.67 -2.81 5.18
C ALA A 29 -3.92 -2.21 4.52
N GLU A 30 -5.00 -2.04 5.27
CA GLU A 30 -6.24 -1.38 4.83
C GLU A 30 -6.13 0.15 4.77
N ALA A 31 -5.27 0.75 5.60
CA ALA A 31 -5.07 2.20 5.68
C ALA A 31 -3.99 2.70 4.71
N VAL A 32 -3.37 1.78 3.96
CA VAL A 32 -2.36 2.08 2.96
C VAL A 32 -2.70 1.39 1.65
N ASP A 33 -2.31 1.99 0.55
CA ASP A 33 -2.40 1.43 -0.78
C ASP A 33 -1.07 0.78 -1.13
N VAL A 34 -1.08 -0.53 -1.39
CA VAL A 34 0.13 -1.31 -1.70
C VAL A 34 0.21 -1.53 -3.20
N GLU A 35 1.22 -0.94 -3.83
CA GLU A 35 1.48 -1.08 -5.25
C GLU A 35 2.76 -1.89 -5.47
N VAL A 36 2.65 -3.03 -6.15
CA VAL A 36 3.81 -3.87 -6.47
C VAL A 36 4.46 -3.34 -7.74
N LEU A 37 5.62 -2.71 -7.60
CA LEU A 37 6.40 -2.18 -8.73
C LEU A 37 7.21 -3.29 -9.41
N ASP A 38 7.77 -4.21 -8.62
CA ASP A 38 8.52 -5.37 -9.11
C ASP A 38 8.29 -6.56 -8.18
N THR A 39 7.91 -7.71 -8.72
CA THR A 39 7.67 -8.92 -7.93
C THR A 39 8.96 -9.60 -7.45
N GLY A 40 10.11 -9.15 -7.93
CA GLY A 40 11.36 -9.88 -7.83
C GLY A 40 11.42 -11.03 -8.84
N SER A 41 12.59 -11.63 -9.00
CA SER A 41 12.75 -12.95 -9.62
C SER A 41 13.82 -13.71 -8.89
N ARG A 42 13.46 -14.94 -8.53
CA ARG A 42 14.45 -15.97 -8.21
C ARG A 42 15.08 -16.42 -9.51
N GLY A 43 16.32 -16.00 -9.76
CA GLY A 43 17.14 -16.61 -10.79
C GLY A 43 17.26 -18.11 -10.53
N LEU A 44 17.36 -18.88 -11.61
CA LEU A 44 17.62 -20.32 -11.53
C LEU A 44 18.94 -20.51 -10.77
N PHE A 45 18.90 -21.19 -9.61
CA PHE A 45 20.05 -21.45 -8.72
C PHE A 45 20.57 -20.28 -7.86
N GLY A 46 19.76 -19.24 -7.58
CA GLY A 46 20.09 -18.25 -6.55
C GLY A 46 21.17 -17.22 -6.95
N VAL A 47 21.82 -17.39 -8.10
CA VAL A 47 22.69 -16.40 -8.72
C VAL A 47 21.82 -15.44 -9.53
N GLY A 48 21.76 -14.17 -9.11
CA GLY A 48 21.00 -13.13 -9.80
C GLY A 48 19.56 -12.94 -9.31
N SER A 49 19.29 -13.13 -8.02
CA SER A 49 17.97 -12.85 -7.45
C SER A 49 17.73 -11.34 -7.40
N ARG A 50 16.81 -10.81 -8.22
CA ARG A 50 16.38 -9.41 -8.11
C ARG A 50 15.40 -9.28 -6.95
N GLN A 51 15.60 -8.26 -6.13
CA GLN A 51 14.72 -7.96 -5.00
C GLN A 51 13.36 -7.48 -5.49
N ALA A 52 12.31 -7.82 -4.75
CA ALA A 52 10.99 -7.27 -4.96
C ALA A 52 10.92 -5.82 -4.50
N ARG A 53 10.12 -5.02 -5.18
CA ARG A 53 9.89 -3.60 -4.91
C ARG A 53 8.40 -3.33 -4.80
N VAL A 54 8.02 -2.70 -3.70
CA VAL A 54 6.65 -2.25 -3.45
C VAL A 54 6.63 -0.80 -3.03
N ARG A 55 5.57 -0.09 -3.38
CA ARG A 55 5.28 1.27 -2.95
C ARG A 55 4.03 1.26 -2.09
N LEU A 56 4.16 1.70 -0.85
CA LEU A 56 3.05 1.90 0.06
C LEU A 56 2.68 3.38 0.04
N THR A 57 1.40 3.69 -0.10
CA THR A 57 0.88 5.06 -0.07
C THR A 57 -0.15 5.16 1.03
N ILE A 58 -0.02 6.11 1.96
CA ILE A 58 -1.04 6.28 2.99
C ILE A 58 -2.35 6.71 2.34
N LYS A 59 -3.43 5.96 2.59
CA LYS A 59 -4.78 6.35 2.17
C LYS A 59 -5.20 7.45 3.12
N GLU A 60 -5.02 8.70 2.70
CA GLU A 60 -5.72 9.80 3.38
C GLU A 60 -7.20 9.47 3.28
N THR A 61 -7.82 9.14 4.41
CA THR A 61 -9.26 8.99 4.51
C THR A 61 -9.83 10.33 4.09
N GLN A 62 -10.18 10.45 2.81
CA GLN A 62 -11.10 11.45 2.34
C GLN A 62 -12.32 11.23 3.25
N PRO A 63 -12.69 12.18 4.13
CA PRO A 63 -13.95 12.04 4.83
C PRO A 63 -14.98 11.76 3.74
N PRO A 64 -15.79 10.70 3.86
CA PRO A 64 -16.84 10.46 2.88
C PRO A 64 -17.60 11.77 2.76
N GLY A 65 -17.54 12.39 1.58
CA GLY A 65 -18.26 13.63 1.34
C GLY A 65 -19.70 13.38 1.78
N PRO A 66 -20.27 14.19 2.68
CA PRO A 66 -21.63 13.98 3.18
C PRO A 66 -22.65 14.38 2.11
N GLU A 67 -22.67 13.67 0.98
CA GLU A 67 -23.58 13.88 -0.14
C GLU A 67 -23.70 12.52 -0.88
N ALA A 68 -24.84 11.91 -1.14
CA ALA A 68 -26.22 12.27 -0.96
C ALA A 68 -27.04 10.97 -0.94
N GLY A 69 -27.89 10.85 0.06
CA GLY A 69 -28.90 9.80 0.18
C GLY A 69 -29.93 10.31 1.16
N SER A 70 -30.57 11.43 0.81
CA SER A 70 -31.63 12.05 1.58
C SER A 70 -32.60 10.96 2.04
N PRO A 71 -32.86 10.82 3.35
CA PRO A 71 -34.04 10.11 3.77
C PRO A 71 -35.18 11.00 3.29
N ALA A 72 -35.82 10.62 2.21
CA ALA A 72 -37.18 11.04 1.95
C ALA A 72 -38.07 9.98 2.62
N PRO A 73 -38.46 10.15 3.90
CA PRO A 73 -39.60 9.43 4.40
C PRO A 73 -40.87 10.04 3.79
N ALA A 74 -41.89 9.18 3.70
CA ALA A 74 -43.32 9.49 3.58
C ALA A 74 -43.93 9.38 2.16
N PRO A 75 -45.25 9.08 2.07
CA PRO A 75 -46.25 8.90 3.14
C PRO A 75 -46.55 7.45 3.54
#